data_AF-X1BLT0-F1
#
_entry.id   AF-X1BLT0-F1
#
_cell.length_a   1.000
_cell.length_b   1.000
_cell.length_c   1.000
_cell.angle_alpha   90.00
_cell.angle_beta   90.00
_cell.angle_gamma   90.00
#
_symmetry.space_group_name_H-M   'P 1'
#
loop_
_entity.id
_entity.type
_entity.pdbx_description
1 polymer ?
#
loop_
_entity_poly.entity_id
_entity_poly.type
_entity_poly.pdbx_seq_one_letter_code
_entity_poly.pdbx_strand_id
1 'polypeptide(L)'
;IDFYDDSQFAALTGDNEGYLFYVSKYPITPTELIMAEIFQNAGPAASDPNVIFKASLIKTGAAVPVVTDEFPNQFLGSSPTFNFYSDHVYLTLILYAATTASFTDPQMSVYMAVESIDCNTVEYMMGYYSEYQNAQLIQKLNQGTLQPLTPEGQMGYNFPMWLAGGVRPERMLRADALADWWHNLDGNFAEKTQTVTNLREFYDASKQMVNFDEAFGTEDPAKGGIPDWIRLTALPSVVSGPVRADFPVIIMPTSAQIAAGTASVQIMT
;
A
#
# COMPACT_ATOMS: atom_id res chain seq x y z
N ILE A 1 1.52 35.88 4.65
CA ILE A 1 0.38 35.86 3.70
C ILE A 1 -0.62 36.86 4.25
N ASP A 2 -1.26 37.63 3.38
CA ASP A 2 -2.31 38.57 3.73
C ASP A 2 -3.48 38.41 2.74
N PHE A 3 -4.70 38.72 3.17
CA PHE A 3 -5.93 38.52 2.40
C PHE A 3 -6.84 39.73 2.59
N TYR A 4 -7.09 40.45 1.49
CA TYR A 4 -7.95 41.63 1.50
C TYR A 4 -9.26 41.32 0.78
N ASP A 5 -10.36 41.44 1.53
CA ASP A 5 -11.70 41.50 0.97
C ASP A 5 -12.17 42.97 0.97
N ASP A 6 -12.37 43.54 -0.21
CA ASP A 6 -13.00 44.85 -0.43
C ASP A 6 -14.44 44.68 -0.99
N SER A 7 -14.89 43.43 -1.15
CA SER A 7 -16.26 43.14 -1.58
C SER A 7 -17.23 43.39 -0.42
N GLN A 8 -18.35 44.04 -0.72
CA GLN A 8 -19.19 44.67 0.31
C GLN A 8 -20.15 43.69 1.01
N PHE A 9 -19.68 42.50 1.42
CA PHE A 9 -20.45 41.52 2.21
C PHE A 9 -21.02 42.12 3.50
N ALA A 10 -20.35 43.10 4.09
CA ALA A 10 -20.90 43.86 5.21
C ALA A 10 -22.21 44.59 4.83
N ALA A 11 -22.27 45.21 3.65
CA ALA A 11 -23.37 46.08 3.20
C ALA A 11 -24.53 45.35 2.49
N LEU A 12 -24.32 44.12 2.01
CA LEU A 12 -25.40 43.32 1.39
C LEU A 12 -26.55 43.09 2.39
N THR A 13 -27.78 43.22 1.91
CA THR A 13 -28.99 43.15 2.76
C THR A 13 -29.51 41.72 2.95
N GLY A 14 -28.69 40.71 2.63
CA GLY A 14 -29.04 39.30 2.72
C GLY A 14 -28.93 38.74 4.13
N ASP A 15 -29.91 37.90 4.50
CA ASP A 15 -29.80 37.05 5.68
C ASP A 15 -28.98 35.80 5.35
N ASN A 16 -27.80 35.71 5.97
CA ASN A 16 -26.86 34.58 5.94
C ASN A 16 -25.94 34.53 4.70
N GLU A 17 -24.75 35.11 4.88
CA GLU A 17 -23.65 35.15 3.90
C GLU A 17 -22.31 34.85 4.61
N GLY A 18 -21.32 34.35 3.86
CA GLY A 18 -19.99 34.11 4.38
C GLY A 18 -19.03 33.50 3.36
N TYR A 19 -17.77 33.35 3.74
CA TYR A 19 -16.77 32.64 2.92
C TYR A 19 -15.74 31.90 3.77
N LEU A 20 -15.11 30.90 3.17
CA LEU A 20 -13.86 30.30 3.60
C LEU A 20 -12.83 30.47 2.48
N PHE A 21 -11.77 31.22 2.75
CA PHE A 21 -10.59 31.29 1.90
C PHE A 21 -9.45 30.47 2.51
N TYR A 22 -8.75 29.71 1.68
CA TYR A 22 -7.64 28.86 2.05
C TYR A 22 -6.45 29.03 1.12
N VAL A 23 -5.25 28.96 1.70
CA VAL A 23 -3.99 28.65 1.02
C VAL A 23 -3.52 27.29 1.51
N SER A 24 -3.28 26.35 0.60
CA SER A 24 -2.96 24.96 0.95
C SER A 24 -1.94 24.32 0.01
N LYS A 25 -1.20 23.32 0.51
CA LYS A 25 -0.15 22.62 -0.25
C LYS A 25 -0.78 21.74 -1.35
N TYR A 26 -1.85 21.04 -1.00
CA TYR A 26 -2.66 20.15 -1.84
C TYR A 26 -4.12 20.61 -1.88
N PRO A 27 -4.88 20.33 -2.96
CA PRO A 27 -6.18 20.96 -3.19
C PRO A 27 -7.21 20.52 -2.15
N ILE A 28 -7.96 21.49 -1.62
CA ILE A 28 -9.01 21.26 -0.63
C ILE A 28 -10.31 20.83 -1.31
N THR A 29 -10.86 19.72 -0.86
CA THR A 29 -12.25 19.32 -1.15
C THR A 29 -13.13 19.73 0.03
N PRO A 30 -14.31 20.36 -0.17
CA PRO A 30 -15.26 20.57 0.91
C PRO A 30 -15.75 19.23 1.47
N THR A 31 -16.04 19.20 2.77
CA THR A 31 -16.44 18.01 3.54
C THR A 31 -17.71 18.31 4.32
N GLU A 32 -18.46 17.31 4.78
CA GLU A 32 -19.71 17.49 5.55
C GLU A 32 -19.52 18.14 6.95
N LEU A 33 -18.34 18.71 7.22
CA LEU A 33 -18.08 19.56 8.38
C LEU A 33 -18.98 20.81 8.37
N ILE A 34 -19.28 21.30 9.57
CA ILE A 34 -20.12 22.47 9.81
C ILE A 34 -19.22 23.66 10.17
N MET A 35 -19.35 24.78 9.45
CA MET A 35 -18.63 26.04 9.70
C MET A 35 -19.31 26.86 10.80
N ALA A 36 -20.63 26.92 10.76
CA ALA A 36 -21.54 27.51 11.75
C ALA A 36 -22.89 26.80 11.63
N GLU A 37 -23.83 26.95 12.57
CA GLU A 37 -25.08 26.16 12.66
C GLU A 37 -25.87 26.03 11.34
N ILE A 38 -25.79 27.02 10.45
CA ILE A 38 -26.48 27.08 9.15
C ILE A 38 -25.57 26.79 7.93
N PHE A 39 -24.25 26.81 8.10
CA PHE A 39 -23.27 26.65 7.02
C PHE A 39 -22.63 25.27 7.07
N GLN A 40 -23.23 24.33 6.34
CA GLN A 40 -22.70 23.00 6.08
C GLN A 40 -21.68 23.03 4.93
N ASN A 41 -20.98 21.91 4.71
CA ASN A 41 -19.99 21.72 3.65
C ASN A 41 -18.73 22.58 3.80
N ALA A 42 -18.14 22.59 5.01
CA ALA A 42 -16.89 23.29 5.32
C ALA A 42 -15.63 22.58 4.78
N GLY A 43 -14.59 23.36 4.53
CA GLY A 43 -13.23 22.83 4.36
C GLY A 43 -12.56 22.46 5.69
N PRO A 44 -11.29 22.01 5.68
CA PRO A 44 -10.57 21.57 6.87
C PRO A 44 -10.38 22.66 7.94
N ALA A 45 -10.00 22.21 9.14
CA ALA A 45 -9.59 23.07 10.24
C ALA A 45 -8.24 23.76 9.95
N ALA A 46 -7.99 24.91 10.58
CA ALA A 46 -6.71 25.62 10.45
C ALA A 46 -5.52 24.88 11.10
N SER A 47 -5.78 23.83 11.88
CA SER A 47 -4.78 22.94 12.48
C SER A 47 -4.31 21.81 11.56
N ASP A 48 -4.86 21.70 10.34
CA ASP A 48 -4.43 20.74 9.32
C ASP A 48 -3.08 21.18 8.71
N PRO A 49 -2.00 20.37 8.76
CA PRO A 49 -0.69 20.72 8.18
C PRO A 49 -0.69 20.93 6.66
N ASN A 50 -1.77 20.61 5.95
CA ASN A 50 -1.98 20.99 4.55
C ASN A 50 -2.38 22.47 4.38
N VAL A 51 -2.98 23.08 5.41
CA VAL A 51 -3.44 24.49 5.42
C VAL A 51 -2.30 25.40 5.88
N ILE A 52 -1.89 26.32 5.02
CA ILE A 52 -0.84 27.33 5.30
C ILE A 52 -1.48 28.64 5.81
N PHE A 53 -2.64 28.99 5.25
CA PHE A 53 -3.43 30.15 5.67
C PHE A 53 -4.93 29.84 5.52
N LYS A 54 -5.74 30.37 6.44
CA LYS A 54 -7.20 30.31 6.41
C LYS A 54 -7.77 31.65 6.83
N ALA A 55 -8.67 32.23 6.03
CA ALA A 55 -9.51 33.35 6.41
C ALA A 55 -10.99 32.95 6.30
N SER A 56 -11.81 33.44 7.23
CA SER A 56 -13.24 33.12 7.26
C SER A 56 -14.07 34.33 7.67
N LEU A 57 -15.11 34.63 6.90
CA LEU A 57 -16.13 35.63 7.23
C LEU A 57 -17.47 34.93 7.46
N ILE A 58 -18.14 35.27 8.55
CA ILE A 58 -19.46 34.75 8.94
C ILE A 58 -20.38 35.93 9.24
N LYS A 59 -21.54 35.98 8.57
CA LYS A 59 -22.61 36.96 8.82
C LYS A 59 -23.95 36.23 8.94
N THR A 60 -24.50 36.12 10.14
CA THR A 60 -25.72 35.36 10.45
C THR A 60 -26.93 36.27 10.69
N GLY A 61 -27.56 36.71 9.60
CA GLY A 61 -28.72 37.61 9.62
C GLY A 61 -28.39 39.09 9.79
N ALA A 62 -29.33 39.96 9.42
CA ALA A 62 -29.10 41.41 9.24
C ALA A 62 -28.69 42.23 10.49
N ALA A 63 -28.74 41.68 11.70
CA ALA A 63 -28.49 42.40 12.95
C ALA A 63 -27.34 41.84 13.82
N VAL A 64 -26.65 40.78 13.35
CA VAL A 64 -25.52 40.17 14.05
C VAL A 64 -24.21 40.79 13.52
N PRO A 65 -23.21 41.12 14.38
CA PRO A 65 -21.92 41.59 13.90
C PRO A 65 -21.25 40.55 12.99
N VAL A 66 -20.65 41.03 11.89
CA VAL A 66 -19.82 40.20 11.02
C VAL A 66 -18.61 39.71 11.81
N VAL A 67 -18.39 38.40 11.84
CA VAL A 67 -17.22 37.78 12.46
C VAL A 67 -16.21 37.46 11.36
N THR A 68 -14.99 37.97 11.52
CA THR A 68 -13.85 37.72 10.61
C THR A 68 -12.70 37.13 11.40
N ASP A 69 -12.36 35.87 11.11
CA ASP A 69 -11.24 35.15 11.73
C ASP A 69 -10.17 34.81 10.69
N GLU A 70 -8.91 34.87 11.10
CA GLU A 70 -7.73 34.67 10.26
C GLU A 70 -6.67 33.81 10.96
N PHE A 71 -6.02 32.94 10.20
CA PHE A 71 -4.93 32.08 10.67
C PHE A 71 -3.81 31.97 9.62
N PRO A 72 -2.54 32.25 9.98
CA PRO A 72 -2.11 32.98 11.17
C PRO A 72 -2.73 34.37 11.25
N ASN A 73 -2.88 34.92 12.46
CA ASN A 73 -3.33 36.31 12.62
C ASN A 73 -2.21 37.31 12.28
N GLN A 74 -2.58 38.55 11.98
CA GLN A 74 -1.67 39.62 11.54
C GLN A 74 -0.49 39.88 12.49
N PHE A 75 -0.66 39.66 13.80
CA PHE A 75 0.44 39.80 14.77
C PHE A 75 1.48 38.66 14.64
N LEU A 76 1.03 37.41 14.53
CA LEU A 76 1.90 36.23 14.40
C LEU A 76 2.45 36.04 12.98
N GLY A 77 1.73 36.52 11.95
CA GLY A 77 2.13 36.49 10.55
C GLY A 77 3.38 37.31 10.20
N SER A 78 3.92 38.07 11.16
CA SER A 78 5.22 38.73 11.09
C SER A 78 6.42 37.78 11.12
N SER A 79 6.21 36.52 11.50
CA SER A 79 7.24 35.46 11.53
C SER A 79 6.93 34.36 10.51
N PRO A 80 7.92 33.86 9.74
CA PRO A 80 7.71 32.70 8.86
C PRO A 80 7.38 31.47 9.71
N THR A 81 6.12 31.04 9.65
CA THR A 81 5.54 30.05 10.56
C THR A 81 5.41 28.66 9.93
N PHE A 82 5.40 28.56 8.60
CA PHE A 82 5.24 27.30 7.87
C PHE A 82 6.17 27.22 6.66
N ASN A 83 7.01 26.19 6.64
CA ASN A 83 7.74 25.79 5.44
C ASN A 83 6.89 24.78 4.64
N PHE A 84 7.12 24.71 3.34
CA PHE A 84 6.58 23.67 2.48
C PHE A 84 7.58 23.22 1.41
N TYR A 85 7.47 21.96 0.99
CA TYR A 85 8.40 21.32 0.05
C TYR A 85 7.76 21.07 -1.33
N SER A 86 6.43 21.17 -1.42
CA SER A 86 5.68 21.13 -2.67
C SER A 86 6.02 22.33 -3.56
N ASP A 87 6.20 22.12 -4.87
CA ASP A 87 6.56 23.16 -5.85
C ASP A 87 5.40 24.08 -6.24
N HIS A 88 4.22 23.86 -5.65
CA HIS A 88 2.96 24.52 -5.95
C HIS A 88 2.14 24.75 -4.69
N VAL A 89 1.20 25.70 -4.77
CA VAL A 89 0.27 26.06 -3.69
C VAL A 89 -1.10 26.32 -4.32
N TYR A 90 -2.16 25.80 -3.71
CA TYR A 90 -3.54 26.02 -4.13
C TYR A 90 -4.19 27.15 -3.33
N LEU A 91 -4.86 28.06 -4.04
CA LEU A 91 -5.79 29.03 -3.49
C LEU A 91 -7.21 28.46 -3.65
N THR A 92 -7.96 28.33 -2.56
CA THR A 92 -9.33 27.78 -2.58
C THR A 92 -10.28 28.74 -1.89
N LEU A 93 -11.34 29.15 -2.59
CA LEU A 93 -12.40 30.00 -2.08
C LEU A 93 -13.72 29.24 -2.11
N ILE A 94 -14.35 29.09 -0.95
CA ILE A 94 -15.69 28.53 -0.79
C ILE A 94 -16.59 29.68 -0.36
N LEU A 95 -17.67 29.92 -1.12
CA LEU A 95 -18.61 31.01 -0.88
C LEU A 95 -19.95 30.44 -0.39
N TYR A 96 -20.48 31.03 0.69
CA TYR A 96 -21.78 30.66 1.28
C TYR A 96 -22.76 31.81 1.14
N ALA A 97 -23.91 31.52 0.52
CA ALA A 97 -25.01 32.46 0.34
C ALA A 97 -26.34 31.74 0.58
N ALA A 98 -27.34 32.49 1.03
CA ALA A 98 -28.73 32.06 0.95
C ALA A 98 -29.13 31.75 -0.50
N THR A 99 -30.05 30.79 -0.68
CA THR A 99 -30.45 30.23 -1.99
C THR A 99 -31.01 31.23 -3.01
N THR A 100 -31.29 32.47 -2.59
CA THR A 100 -31.80 33.57 -3.41
C THR A 100 -30.78 34.70 -3.65
N ALA A 101 -29.58 34.64 -3.06
CA ALA A 101 -28.55 35.65 -3.22
C ALA A 101 -27.53 35.26 -4.31
N SER A 102 -27.15 36.22 -5.15
CA SER A 102 -26.18 36.04 -6.23
C SER A 102 -24.95 36.92 -6.02
N PHE A 103 -23.79 36.30 -5.77
CA PHE A 103 -22.51 36.99 -5.71
C PHE A 103 -22.29 37.78 -7.00
N THR A 104 -22.18 39.10 -6.87
CA THR A 104 -21.92 40.02 -7.98
C THR A 104 -20.56 40.66 -7.70
N ASP A 105 -19.61 40.46 -8.61
CA ASP A 105 -18.25 41.00 -8.59
C ASP A 105 -17.51 40.88 -7.23
N PRO A 106 -17.13 39.67 -6.79
CA PRO A 106 -16.32 39.47 -5.58
C PRO A 106 -14.90 40.05 -5.73
N GLN A 107 -14.69 41.23 -5.16
CA GLN A 107 -13.42 41.97 -5.13
C GLN A 107 -12.53 41.52 -3.96
N MET A 108 -11.85 40.38 -4.15
CA MET A 108 -10.88 39.81 -3.21
C MET A 108 -9.47 39.83 -3.79
N SER A 109 -8.45 39.99 -2.95
CA SER A 109 -7.04 39.90 -3.34
C SER A 109 -6.18 39.22 -2.28
N VAL A 110 -5.09 38.58 -2.72
CA VAL A 110 -4.19 37.79 -1.88
C VAL A 110 -2.77 38.31 -2.06
N TYR A 111 -2.08 38.60 -0.95
CA TYR A 111 -0.65 38.93 -0.97
C TYR A 111 0.18 37.81 -0.34
N MET A 112 1.16 37.31 -1.07
CA MET A 112 2.06 36.25 -0.63
C MET A 112 3.49 36.61 -0.98
N ALA A 113 4.31 36.85 0.04
CA ALA A 113 5.75 36.74 -0.06
C ALA A 113 6.16 35.29 0.21
N VAL A 114 7.02 34.73 -0.63
CA VAL A 114 7.64 33.40 -0.46
C VAL A 114 9.14 33.59 -0.49
N GLU A 115 9.84 33.03 0.48
CA GLU A 115 11.30 32.91 0.47
C GLU A 115 11.67 31.51 -0.02
N SER A 116 12.64 31.42 -0.94
CA SER A 116 13.16 30.15 -1.45
C SER A 116 14.54 29.92 -0.87
N ILE A 117 14.77 28.73 -0.30
CA ILE A 117 16.00 28.35 0.39
C ILE A 117 16.48 27.02 -0.20
N ASP A 118 17.76 26.95 -0.58
CA ASP A 118 18.39 25.72 -1.04
C ASP A 118 18.40 24.67 0.09
N CYS A 119 17.73 23.54 -0.13
CA CYS A 119 17.69 22.41 0.81
C CYS A 119 18.36 21.16 0.21
N ASN A 120 18.76 20.22 1.06
CA ASN A 120 19.37 18.97 0.61
C ASN A 120 18.33 18.09 -0.10
N THR A 121 18.69 17.44 -1.22
CA THR A 121 17.81 16.52 -1.96
C THR A 121 17.13 15.48 -1.08
N VAL A 122 17.81 14.98 -0.03
CA VAL A 122 17.22 14.02 0.92
C VAL A 122 16.11 14.65 1.77
N GLU A 123 16.35 15.87 2.25
CA GLU A 123 15.40 16.65 3.04
C GLU A 123 14.18 17.06 2.20
N TYR A 124 14.42 17.58 0.99
CA TYR A 124 13.38 17.89 0.00
C TYR A 124 12.48 16.68 -0.27
N MET A 125 13.07 15.50 -0.56
CA MET A 125 12.31 14.29 -0.85
C MET A 125 11.50 13.83 0.37
N MET A 126 12.10 13.79 1.56
CA MET A 126 11.38 13.41 2.79
C MET A 126 10.23 14.38 3.12
N GLY A 127 10.48 15.68 2.98
CA GLY A 127 9.49 16.73 3.15
C GLY A 127 8.32 16.55 2.20
N TYR A 128 8.59 16.53 0.89
CA TYR A 128 7.59 16.34 -0.16
C TYR A 128 6.73 15.08 0.05
N TYR A 129 7.36 13.92 0.34
CA TYR A 129 6.62 12.69 0.62
C TYR A 129 5.74 12.78 1.87
N SER A 130 6.19 13.48 2.92
CA SER A 130 5.37 13.66 4.13
C SER A 130 4.12 14.53 3.90
N GLU A 131 4.24 15.59 3.09
CA GLU A 131 3.12 16.45 2.71
C GLU A 131 2.12 15.69 1.84
N TYR A 132 2.62 14.96 0.85
CA TYR A 132 1.83 14.14 -0.06
C TYR A 132 1.08 13.01 0.68
N GLN A 133 1.74 12.30 1.59
CA GLN A 133 1.11 11.25 2.41
C GLN A 133 0.04 11.80 3.34
N ASN A 134 0.26 12.98 3.96
CA ASN A 134 -0.76 13.61 4.79
C ASN A 134 -2.01 13.99 3.98
N ALA A 135 -1.82 14.61 2.81
CA ALA A 135 -2.93 14.94 1.90
C ALA A 135 -3.73 13.70 1.46
N GLN A 136 -3.04 12.59 1.14
CA GLN A 136 -3.69 11.30 0.84
C GLN A 136 -4.47 10.74 2.05
N LEU A 137 -3.90 10.81 3.26
CA LEU A 137 -4.55 10.34 4.48
C LEU A 137 -5.85 11.11 4.75
N ILE A 138 -5.81 12.45 4.64
CA ILE A 138 -6.98 13.32 4.80
C ILE A 138 -8.04 13.00 3.73
N GLN A 139 -7.63 12.79 2.47
CA GLN A 139 -8.55 12.34 1.43
C GLN A 139 -9.22 11.00 1.77
N LYS A 140 -8.52 10.07 2.43
CA LYS A 140 -9.05 8.75 2.84
C LYS A 140 -9.92 8.77 4.10
N LEU A 141 -9.69 9.73 5.01
CA LEU A 141 -10.64 10.07 6.08
C LEU A 141 -11.94 10.61 5.47
N ASN A 142 -11.84 11.60 4.59
CA ASN A 142 -12.99 12.26 3.95
C ASN A 142 -13.80 11.32 3.05
N GLN A 143 -13.17 10.30 2.46
CA GLN A 143 -13.84 9.26 1.67
C GLN A 143 -14.49 8.15 2.54
N GLY A 144 -14.48 8.26 3.88
CA GLY A 144 -15.04 7.26 4.80
C GLY A 144 -14.39 5.88 4.71
N THR A 145 -13.31 5.74 3.94
CA THR A 145 -12.59 4.46 3.72
C THR A 145 -11.77 4.10 4.96
N LEU A 146 -11.40 5.10 5.75
CA LEU A 146 -11.00 4.94 7.15
C LEU A 146 -12.25 5.09 8.02
N GLN A 147 -12.77 3.97 8.51
CA GLN A 147 -13.98 3.94 9.33
C GLN A 147 -13.81 4.79 10.60
N PRO A 148 -14.78 5.65 10.99
CA PRO A 148 -14.70 6.40 12.22
C PRO A 148 -14.65 5.47 13.44
N LEU A 149 -13.72 5.76 14.35
CA LEU A 149 -13.47 4.99 15.58
C LEU A 149 -14.54 5.23 16.65
N THR A 150 -15.78 4.81 16.38
CA THR A 150 -16.80 4.68 17.43
C THR A 150 -16.38 3.55 18.39
N PRO A 151 -16.54 3.71 19.72
CA PRO A 151 -16.17 2.65 20.68
C PRO A 151 -16.87 1.31 20.42
N GLU A 152 -18.11 1.36 19.94
CA GLU A 152 -18.92 0.21 19.54
C GLU A 152 -18.33 -0.53 18.32
N GLY A 153 -17.58 0.17 17.47
CA GLY A 153 -16.82 -0.41 16.35
C GLY A 153 -15.47 -1.01 16.76
N GLN A 154 -14.96 -0.79 17.97
CA GLN A 154 -13.61 -1.24 18.35
C GLN A 154 -13.50 -2.75 18.64
N MET A 155 -14.62 -3.48 18.71
CA MET A 155 -14.63 -4.95 18.84
C MET A 155 -14.30 -5.68 17.53
N GLY A 156 -13.16 -5.34 16.90
CA GLY A 156 -12.66 -6.04 15.71
C GLY A 156 -11.50 -5.34 14.98
N TYR A 157 -11.39 -4.02 15.06
CA TYR A 157 -10.47 -3.22 14.22
C TYR A 157 -9.14 -2.80 14.88
N ASN A 158 -8.74 -3.45 15.98
CA ASN A 158 -7.32 -3.52 16.31
C ASN A 158 -6.61 -4.34 15.23
N PHE A 159 -5.51 -3.82 14.66
CA PHE A 159 -4.77 -4.48 13.57
C PHE A 159 -4.57 -5.99 13.85
N PRO A 160 -5.10 -6.91 13.00
CA PRO A 160 -5.01 -8.34 13.24
C PRO A 160 -3.62 -8.90 12.85
N MET A 161 -2.53 -8.30 13.33
CA MET A 161 -1.15 -8.77 13.14
C MET A 161 -0.90 -10.16 13.76
N TRP A 162 -1.85 -10.70 14.54
CA TRP A 162 -1.83 -12.08 15.03
C TRP A 162 -2.57 -13.11 14.14
N LEU A 163 -3.24 -12.64 13.07
CA LEU A 163 -3.93 -13.48 12.08
C LEU A 163 -3.44 -13.23 10.64
N ALA A 164 -3.05 -11.99 10.31
CA ALA A 164 -2.40 -11.62 9.06
C ALA A 164 -0.96 -11.16 9.35
N GLY A 165 -0.03 -12.12 9.45
CA GLY A 165 1.38 -11.83 9.75
C GLY A 165 2.22 -12.99 10.31
N GLY A 166 1.60 -14.13 10.66
CA GLY A 166 2.35 -15.32 11.08
C GLY A 166 3.11 -15.98 9.92
N VAL A 167 4.25 -16.62 10.24
CA VAL A 167 4.88 -17.59 9.32
C VAL A 167 3.88 -18.71 9.05
N ARG A 168 3.48 -18.87 7.78
CA ARG A 168 2.67 -20.02 7.36
C ARG A 168 3.50 -21.30 7.50
N PRO A 169 2.91 -22.42 7.95
CA PRO A 169 3.62 -23.68 7.93
C PRO A 169 3.96 -24.07 6.49
N GLU A 170 5.23 -24.37 6.24
CA GLU A 170 5.69 -24.97 4.99
C GLU A 170 5.64 -26.49 5.11
N ARG A 171 5.27 -27.18 4.03
CA ARG A 171 5.31 -28.63 3.98
C ARG A 171 6.76 -29.11 3.86
N MET A 172 7.17 -30.04 4.71
CA MET A 172 8.48 -30.70 4.56
C MET A 172 8.36 -31.97 3.71
N LEU A 173 9.36 -32.18 2.85
CA LEU A 173 9.49 -33.42 2.08
C LEU A 173 9.64 -34.60 3.05
N ARG A 174 8.90 -35.70 2.81
CA ARG A 174 9.03 -36.91 3.63
C ARG A 174 10.44 -37.52 3.46
N ALA A 175 11.01 -38.06 4.53
CA ALA A 175 12.36 -38.65 4.48
C ALA A 175 12.50 -39.78 3.44
N ASP A 176 11.43 -40.57 3.21
CA ASP A 176 11.37 -41.61 2.17
C ASP A 176 11.35 -41.04 0.72
N ALA A 177 11.21 -39.73 0.53
CA ALA A 177 11.34 -39.06 -0.75
C ALA A 177 12.70 -38.34 -0.94
N LEU A 178 13.56 -38.29 0.10
CA LEU A 178 14.97 -37.93 -0.05
C LEU A 178 15.71 -39.12 -0.69
N ALA A 179 16.05 -38.98 -1.96
CA ALA A 179 16.57 -40.05 -2.80
C ALA A 179 17.58 -39.46 -3.80
N ASP A 180 18.73 -40.11 -3.95
CA ASP A 180 19.88 -39.54 -4.66
C ASP A 180 19.80 -39.71 -6.19
N TRP A 181 20.59 -38.95 -6.96
CA TRP A 181 20.25 -38.59 -8.34
C TRP A 181 21.18 -39.11 -9.45
N TRP A 182 22.40 -39.63 -9.15
CA TRP A 182 23.35 -40.12 -10.19
C TRP A 182 23.61 -41.62 -10.19
N HIS A 183 23.40 -42.33 -9.06
CA HIS A 183 24.00 -43.65 -8.83
C HIS A 183 22.99 -44.68 -8.30
N ASN A 184 22.38 -45.43 -9.22
CA ASN A 184 21.60 -46.62 -8.90
C ASN A 184 22.55 -47.81 -8.65
N LEU A 185 23.14 -47.87 -7.45
CA LEU A 185 24.13 -48.87 -7.03
C LEU A 185 23.47 -50.17 -6.52
N ASP A 186 22.66 -50.80 -7.36
CA ASP A 186 22.06 -52.10 -7.05
C ASP A 186 23.14 -53.20 -6.99
N GLY A 187 23.41 -53.74 -5.80
CA GLY A 187 24.42 -54.77 -5.60
C GLY A 187 24.93 -54.98 -4.17
N ASN A 188 24.90 -53.97 -3.29
CA ASN A 188 25.18 -54.16 -1.84
C ASN A 188 24.68 -53.01 -0.94
N PHE A 189 24.57 -51.78 -1.45
CA PHE A 189 23.99 -50.64 -0.74
C PHE A 189 22.96 -49.96 -1.66
N ALA A 190 21.76 -50.53 -1.70
CA ALA A 190 20.68 -50.05 -2.57
C ALA A 190 20.09 -48.74 -2.03
N GLU A 191 20.68 -47.61 -2.43
CA GLU A 191 20.16 -46.28 -2.16
C GLU A 191 18.93 -46.00 -3.05
N LYS A 192 17.92 -45.35 -2.49
CA LYS A 192 16.70 -45.00 -3.24
C LYS A 192 17.05 -43.87 -4.22
N THR A 193 16.78 -44.05 -5.50
CA THR A 193 17.02 -43.05 -6.55
C THR A 193 15.71 -42.58 -7.20
N GLN A 194 15.65 -41.33 -7.68
CA GLN A 194 14.49 -40.78 -8.40
C GLN A 194 14.70 -40.73 -9.92
N THR A 195 13.61 -40.86 -10.67
CA THR A 195 13.62 -40.61 -12.13
C THR A 195 13.50 -39.11 -12.42
N VAL A 196 14.01 -38.67 -13.58
CA VAL A 196 13.86 -37.28 -14.05
C VAL A 196 12.37 -36.89 -14.19
N THR A 197 11.51 -37.85 -14.55
CA THR A 197 10.05 -37.66 -14.61
C THR A 197 9.46 -37.34 -13.24
N ASN A 198 9.76 -38.14 -12.22
CA ASN A 198 9.28 -37.90 -10.84
C ASN A 198 9.72 -36.51 -10.35
N LEU A 199 10.97 -36.12 -10.61
CA LEU A 199 11.53 -34.82 -10.20
C LEU A 199 10.83 -33.63 -10.89
N ARG A 200 10.37 -33.79 -12.14
CA ARG A 200 9.54 -32.77 -12.82
C ARG A 200 8.17 -32.65 -12.18
N GLU A 201 7.53 -33.78 -11.87
CA GLU A 201 6.24 -33.77 -11.18
C GLU A 201 6.32 -33.12 -9.79
N PHE A 202 7.41 -33.34 -9.04
CA PHE A 202 7.70 -32.59 -7.80
C PHE A 202 7.84 -31.08 -8.06
N TYR A 203 8.58 -30.68 -9.09
CA TYR A 203 8.81 -29.26 -9.43
C TYR A 203 7.55 -28.56 -9.97
N ASP A 204 6.71 -29.24 -10.74
CA ASP A 204 5.46 -28.69 -11.26
C ASP A 204 4.34 -28.66 -10.20
N ALA A 205 4.32 -29.62 -9.27
CA ALA A 205 3.48 -29.53 -8.06
C ALA A 205 3.87 -28.32 -7.19
N SER A 206 5.17 -28.08 -6.96
CA SER A 206 5.66 -26.95 -6.15
C SER A 206 5.35 -25.54 -6.71
N LYS A 207 4.75 -25.43 -7.89
CA LYS A 207 4.26 -24.17 -8.49
C LYS A 207 2.77 -23.91 -8.25
N GLN A 208 2.02 -24.90 -7.78
CA GLN A 208 0.56 -24.81 -7.68
C GLN A 208 0.16 -23.87 -6.54
N MET A 209 -0.81 -23.00 -6.82
CA MET A 209 -1.35 -22.08 -5.82
C MET A 209 -2.32 -22.83 -4.91
N VAL A 210 -2.07 -22.76 -3.60
CA VAL A 210 -2.92 -23.32 -2.54
C VAL A 210 -3.97 -22.29 -2.08
N ASN A 211 -5.00 -22.74 -1.37
CA ASN A 211 -6.03 -21.85 -0.81
C ASN A 211 -5.46 -20.92 0.27
N PHE A 212 -6.19 -19.84 0.59
CA PHE A 212 -5.72 -18.83 1.55
C PHE A 212 -5.48 -19.39 2.96
N ASP A 213 -6.14 -20.47 3.35
CA ASP A 213 -6.04 -21.14 4.65
C ASP A 213 -5.04 -22.31 4.67
N GLU A 214 -4.46 -22.67 3.52
CA GLU A 214 -3.59 -23.85 3.38
C GLU A 214 -2.09 -23.55 3.60
N ALA A 215 -1.35 -24.61 3.96
CA ALA A 215 0.10 -24.64 4.08
C ALA A 215 0.78 -24.52 2.71
N PHE A 216 1.95 -23.87 2.63
CA PHE A 216 2.65 -23.71 1.35
C PHE A 216 3.16 -25.06 0.82
N GLY A 217 2.83 -25.34 -0.45
CA GLY A 217 3.11 -26.60 -1.12
C GLY A 217 1.91 -27.56 -1.15
N THR A 218 1.90 -28.47 -2.11
CA THR A 218 0.77 -29.38 -2.40
C THR A 218 0.86 -30.71 -1.65
N GLU A 219 -0.26 -31.45 -1.58
CA GLU A 219 -0.25 -32.88 -1.26
C GLU A 219 -0.41 -33.72 -2.53
N ASP A 220 0.57 -34.59 -2.79
CA ASP A 220 0.48 -35.67 -3.76
C ASP A 220 0.18 -36.99 -2.99
N PRO A 221 -0.90 -37.74 -3.29
CA PRO A 221 -1.26 -38.94 -2.55
C PRO A 221 -0.18 -40.04 -2.52
N ALA A 222 0.72 -40.08 -3.51
CA ALA A 222 1.83 -41.04 -3.58
C ALA A 222 3.14 -40.49 -3.02
N LYS A 223 3.38 -39.17 -3.10
CA LYS A 223 4.67 -38.54 -2.74
C LYS A 223 4.65 -37.77 -1.41
N GLY A 224 3.47 -37.46 -0.87
CA GLY A 224 3.28 -36.71 0.37
C GLY A 224 3.23 -35.19 0.18
N GLY A 225 3.66 -34.45 1.20
CA GLY A 225 3.72 -32.98 1.15
C GLY A 225 4.93 -32.52 0.33
N ILE A 226 4.68 -31.71 -0.70
CA ILE A 226 5.68 -31.20 -1.64
C ILE A 226 5.92 -29.70 -1.34
N PRO A 227 7.05 -29.30 -0.75
CA PRO A 227 7.33 -27.90 -0.45
C PRO A 227 7.35 -26.96 -1.67
N ASP A 228 6.92 -25.72 -1.46
CA ASP A 228 7.08 -24.61 -2.40
C ASP A 228 8.56 -24.31 -2.70
N TRP A 229 9.45 -24.36 -1.70
CA TRP A 229 10.88 -24.00 -1.85
C TRP A 229 11.64 -24.87 -2.85
N ILE A 230 11.12 -26.03 -3.25
CA ILE A 230 11.69 -26.87 -4.31
C ILE A 230 11.83 -26.08 -5.61
N ARG A 231 10.93 -25.11 -5.88
CA ARG A 231 11.01 -24.25 -7.06
C ARG A 231 12.21 -23.30 -7.06
N LEU A 232 12.80 -23.03 -5.89
CA LEU A 232 13.96 -22.15 -5.69
C LEU A 232 15.30 -22.90 -5.83
N THR A 233 15.31 -24.21 -5.57
CA THR A 233 16.52 -25.05 -5.58
C THR A 233 16.64 -25.96 -6.81
N ALA A 234 15.60 -26.05 -7.65
CA ALA A 234 15.59 -26.86 -8.85
C ALA A 234 16.64 -26.41 -9.90
N LEU A 235 17.51 -27.33 -10.30
CA LEU A 235 18.53 -27.09 -11.33
C LEU A 235 17.86 -26.89 -12.71
N PRO A 236 18.24 -25.87 -13.52
CA PRO A 236 17.61 -25.59 -14.81
C PRO A 236 17.60 -26.76 -15.80
N SER A 237 18.59 -27.66 -15.72
CA SER A 237 18.67 -28.88 -16.52
C SER A 237 17.49 -29.84 -16.29
N VAL A 238 17.00 -29.93 -15.05
CA VAL A 238 15.80 -30.72 -14.70
C VAL A 238 14.56 -30.09 -15.35
N VAL A 239 14.52 -28.76 -15.43
CA VAL A 239 13.34 -27.99 -15.88
C VAL A 239 13.14 -28.02 -17.40
N SER A 240 14.20 -27.83 -18.19
CA SER A 240 14.07 -27.57 -19.65
C SER A 240 14.84 -28.52 -20.59
N GLY A 241 15.61 -29.48 -20.06
CA GLY A 241 16.36 -30.42 -20.91
C GLY A 241 15.51 -31.52 -21.56
N PRO A 242 15.90 -32.08 -22.72
CA PRO A 242 15.36 -33.35 -23.19
C PRO A 242 15.77 -34.48 -22.23
N VAL A 243 14.83 -35.36 -21.87
CA VAL A 243 15.14 -36.56 -21.08
C VAL A 243 15.93 -37.51 -21.97
N ARG A 244 17.15 -37.88 -21.57
CA ARG A 244 17.89 -38.98 -22.22
C ARG A 244 17.25 -40.29 -21.78
N ALA A 245 16.89 -41.13 -22.76
CA ALA A 245 16.19 -42.39 -22.50
C ALA A 245 17.06 -43.41 -21.72
N ASP A 246 18.36 -43.38 -21.96
CA ASP A 246 19.30 -44.35 -21.42
C ASP A 246 20.02 -43.83 -20.17
N PHE A 247 19.80 -44.51 -19.05
CA PHE A 247 20.77 -44.55 -17.96
C PHE A 247 22.04 -45.28 -18.45
N PRO A 248 23.23 -45.00 -17.88
CA PRO A 248 24.43 -45.78 -18.22
C PRO A 248 24.17 -47.27 -17.95
N VAL A 249 24.47 -48.12 -18.94
CA VAL A 249 24.21 -49.56 -18.87
C VAL A 249 24.92 -50.15 -17.65
N ILE A 250 24.19 -50.91 -16.83
CA ILE A 250 24.73 -51.53 -15.62
C ILE A 250 25.77 -52.57 -16.06
N ILE A 251 27.05 -52.30 -15.77
CA ILE A 251 28.19 -53.09 -16.25
C ILE A 251 28.28 -54.45 -15.52
N MET A 252 27.67 -54.55 -14.34
CA MET A 252 27.62 -55.77 -13.52
C MET A 252 26.17 -56.30 -13.50
N PRO A 253 25.91 -57.56 -13.92
CA PRO A 253 24.56 -58.10 -13.85
C PRO A 253 24.13 -58.32 -12.40
N THR A 254 22.88 -58.00 -12.08
CA THR A 254 22.35 -58.15 -10.72
C THR A 254 22.22 -59.64 -10.36
N SER A 255 22.18 -59.96 -9.06
CA SER A 255 22.05 -61.34 -8.57
C SER A 255 20.81 -62.06 -9.15
N ALA A 256 19.72 -61.31 -9.38
CA ALA A 256 18.52 -61.81 -10.05
C ALA A 256 18.73 -62.11 -11.54
N GLN A 257 19.52 -61.31 -12.27
CA GLN A 257 19.86 -61.54 -13.68
C GLN A 257 20.80 -62.74 -13.86
N ILE A 258 21.74 -62.93 -12.93
CA ILE A 258 22.60 -64.12 -12.86
C ILE A 258 21.74 -65.37 -12.58
N ALA A 259 20.82 -65.30 -11.60
CA ALA A 259 19.92 -66.40 -11.27
C ALA A 259 18.92 -66.74 -12.40
N ALA A 260 18.53 -65.76 -13.22
CA ALA A 260 17.68 -65.93 -14.40
C ALA A 260 18.45 -66.43 -15.65
N GLY A 261 19.78 -66.53 -15.59
CA GLY A 261 20.62 -67.02 -16.69
C GLY A 261 20.73 -66.08 -17.90
N THR A 262 20.24 -64.83 -17.80
CA THR A 262 20.18 -63.87 -18.90
C THR A 262 21.46 -63.04 -19.11
N ALA A 263 22.47 -63.19 -18.24
CA ALA A 263 23.76 -62.52 -18.38
C ALA A 263 24.91 -63.41 -17.89
N SER A 264 26.07 -63.32 -18.56
CA SER A 264 27.27 -64.12 -18.27
C SER A 264 28.49 -63.24 -17.99
N VAL A 265 29.15 -63.43 -16.85
CA VAL A 265 30.40 -62.73 -16.51
C VAL A 265 31.57 -63.37 -17.25
N GLN A 266 32.11 -62.68 -18.27
CA GLN A 266 33.29 -63.15 -18.99
C GLN A 266 34.57 -62.65 -18.29
N ILE A 267 35.17 -63.51 -17.47
CA ILE A 267 36.48 -63.24 -16.84
C ILE A 267 37.57 -63.35 -17.91
N MET A 268 38.22 -62.23 -18.24
CA MET A 268 39.47 -62.24 -19.01
C MET A 268 40.65 -62.55 -18.08
N THR A 269 41.42 -63.59 -18.45
CA THR A 269 42.71 -63.96 -17.87
C THR A 269 43.85 -63.48 -18.75
#